data_AF-A0A7C7VVA4-F1
#
_entry.id   AF-A0A7C7VVA4-F1
#
_cell.length_a   1.000
_cell.length_b   1.000
_cell.length_c   1.000
_cell.angle_alpha   90.00
_cell.angle_beta   90.00
_cell.angle_gamma   90.00
#
_symmetry.space_group_name_H-M   'P 1'
#
loop_
_entity.id
_entity.type
_entity.pdbx_description
1 polymer ?
#
loop_
_entity_poly.entity_id
_entity_poly.type
_entity_poly.pdbx_seq_one_letter_code
_entity_poly.pdbx_strand_id
1 'polypeptide(L)'
;MSISLILLAVTYSRVLTESQPDIELELPEKVYAGFKCTAVVKISNPSEGGPIKVLWIRLRTPWGSTPLKEVDLEMPPGTNLSQEISLRIPLGAKAPAFANLKAIVRIYDVVEGEQITLESEDINVLVEKADPKVSLEVNTNKRNLTPSEPFELLISYTITDFPGEENPTLKLVINGIPL
;
A
#
# COMPACT_ATOMS: atom_id res chain seq x y z
N MET A 1 29.60 18.32 -50.47
CA MET A 1 30.11 18.93 -49.22
C MET A 1 28.89 19.17 -48.33
N SER A 2 28.79 18.46 -47.21
CA SER A 2 27.88 18.64 -46.06
C SER A 2 26.35 18.58 -46.37
N ILE A 3 25.52 17.81 -45.66
CA ILE A 3 25.24 17.89 -44.22
C ILE A 3 24.65 16.53 -43.78
N SER A 4 25.38 15.77 -42.94
CA SER A 4 24.84 14.69 -42.11
C SER A 4 25.23 15.01 -40.68
N LEU A 5 24.40 15.78 -39.97
CA LEU A 5 24.66 16.09 -38.56
C LEU A 5 23.39 16.51 -37.81
N ILE A 6 22.33 15.69 -37.83
CA ILE A 6 21.16 15.94 -36.95
C ILE A 6 20.68 14.68 -36.20
N LEU A 7 21.22 13.48 -36.44
CA LEU A 7 20.69 12.25 -35.82
C LEU A 7 21.48 11.66 -34.64
N LEU A 8 22.42 12.41 -34.03
CA LEU A 8 23.26 11.91 -32.92
C LEU A 8 23.04 12.63 -31.58
N ALA A 9 22.13 13.60 -31.49
CA ALA A 9 21.87 14.32 -30.24
C ALA A 9 20.75 13.69 -29.40
N VAL A 10 19.78 13.01 -30.03
CA VAL A 10 18.59 12.46 -29.32
C VAL A 10 18.91 11.16 -28.55
N THR A 11 19.95 10.42 -28.95
CA THR A 11 20.42 9.25 -28.20
C THR A 11 21.32 9.63 -27.03
N TYR A 12 22.15 10.66 -27.17
CA TYR A 12 23.05 11.10 -26.09
C TYR A 12 22.31 11.64 -24.85
N SER A 13 21.17 12.31 -25.04
CA SER A 13 20.36 12.80 -23.91
C SER A 13 19.61 11.70 -23.16
N ARG A 14 19.46 10.49 -23.72
CA ARG A 14 18.89 9.33 -23.02
C ARG A 14 19.95 8.43 -22.37
N VAL A 15 21.16 8.41 -22.93
CA VAL A 15 22.27 7.57 -22.44
C VAL A 15 22.94 8.16 -21.18
N LEU A 16 22.80 9.48 -20.92
CA LEU A 16 23.37 10.11 -19.72
C LEU A 16 22.45 10.07 -18.48
N THR A 17 21.23 9.53 -18.60
CA THR A 17 20.29 9.33 -17.48
C THR A 17 20.45 8.00 -16.76
N GLU A 18 21.22 7.05 -17.30
CA GLU A 18 21.30 5.66 -16.81
C GLU A 18 22.14 5.48 -15.52
N SER A 19 22.72 6.56 -14.97
CA SER A 19 23.55 6.47 -13.76
C SER A 19 22.80 6.72 -12.45
N GLN A 20 21.54 7.19 -12.50
CA GLN A 20 20.77 7.48 -11.29
C GLN A 20 19.87 6.31 -10.88
N PRO A 21 19.69 6.06 -9.56
CA PRO A 21 18.75 5.06 -9.09
C PRO A 21 17.32 5.38 -9.52
N ASP A 22 16.61 4.34 -9.95
CA ASP A 22 15.20 4.43 -10.35
C ASP A 22 14.28 3.96 -9.23
N ILE A 23 13.07 4.55 -9.15
CA ILE A 23 12.10 4.26 -8.09
C ILE A 23 10.71 4.09 -8.68
N GLU A 24 10.16 2.91 -8.44
CA GLU A 24 8.78 2.58 -8.78
C GLU A 24 7.96 2.35 -7.50
N LEU A 25 6.73 2.85 -7.52
CA LEU A 25 5.72 2.52 -6.52
C LEU A 25 4.78 1.49 -7.14
N GLU A 26 4.33 0.51 -6.37
CA GLU A 26 3.26 -0.38 -6.76
C GLU A 26 2.19 -0.39 -5.67
N LEU A 27 0.94 -0.30 -6.10
CA LEU A 27 -0.24 -0.32 -5.26
C LEU A 27 -1.24 -1.31 -5.87
N PRO A 28 -2.12 -1.92 -5.05
CA PRO A 28 -3.28 -2.62 -5.56
C PRO A 28 -4.11 -1.68 -6.43
N GLU A 29 -4.79 -2.20 -7.46
CA GLU A 29 -5.66 -1.40 -8.34
C GLU A 29 -6.75 -0.64 -7.55
N LYS A 30 -7.19 -1.25 -6.44
CA LYS A 30 -8.28 -0.78 -5.59
C LYS A 30 -7.91 -0.94 -4.11
N VAL A 31 -8.26 0.08 -3.33
CA VAL A 31 -8.12 0.10 -1.87
C VAL A 31 -9.42 0.58 -1.22
N TYR A 32 -9.57 0.34 0.09
CA TYR A 32 -10.80 0.64 0.80
C TYR A 32 -10.58 1.62 1.96
N ALA A 33 -11.42 2.63 2.06
CA ALA A 33 -11.38 3.61 3.14
C ALA A 33 -11.55 2.92 4.51
N GLY A 34 -10.64 3.19 5.45
CA GLY A 34 -10.61 2.57 6.78
C GLY A 34 -9.73 1.32 6.88
N PHE A 35 -9.28 0.75 5.76
CA PHE A 35 -8.54 -0.50 5.72
C PHE A 35 -7.05 -0.29 5.46
N LYS A 36 -6.25 -1.28 5.84
CA LYS A 36 -4.84 -1.36 5.45
C LYS A 36 -4.69 -1.94 4.06
N CYS A 37 -3.73 -1.44 3.31
CA CYS A 37 -3.21 -2.04 2.09
C CYS A 37 -1.68 -2.10 2.16
N THR A 38 -1.09 -2.93 1.31
CA THR A 38 0.37 -3.01 1.14
C THR A 38 0.75 -2.25 -0.11
N ALA A 39 1.64 -1.27 0.03
CA ALA A 39 2.33 -0.65 -1.08
C ALA A 39 3.73 -1.26 -1.19
N VAL A 40 4.23 -1.45 -2.40
CA VAL A 40 5.60 -1.94 -2.63
C VAL A 40 6.40 -0.83 -3.28
N VAL A 41 7.51 -0.44 -2.66
CA VAL A 41 8.46 0.50 -3.27
C VAL A 41 9.63 -0.30 -3.80
N LYS A 42 9.84 -0.23 -5.11
CA LYS A 42 10.98 -0.84 -5.80
C LYS A 42 12.03 0.22 -6.06
N ILE A 43 13.28 -0.12 -5.80
CA ILE A 43 14.44 0.74 -5.98
C ILE A 43 15.45 -0.05 -6.79
N SER A 44 15.87 0.51 -7.91
CA SER A 44 16.83 -0.11 -8.83
C SER A 44 18.11 0.72 -8.86
N ASN A 45 19.22 0.16 -8.40
CA ASN A 45 20.53 0.81 -8.54
C ASN A 45 21.16 0.38 -9.87
N PRO A 46 21.41 1.28 -10.83
CA PRO A 46 21.96 0.91 -12.12
C PRO A 46 23.36 0.30 -12.00
N SER A 47 23.70 -0.60 -12.93
CA SER A 47 25.02 -1.25 -12.98
C SER A 47 26.15 -0.28 -13.30
N GLU A 48 25.84 0.82 -13.99
CA GLU A 48 26.81 1.88 -14.33
C GLU A 48 26.95 2.94 -13.22
N GLY A 49 26.14 2.85 -12.16
CA GLY A 49 26.16 3.76 -11.01
C GLY A 49 27.18 3.37 -9.93
N GLY A 50 27.26 4.20 -8.89
CA GLY A 50 28.02 3.92 -7.67
C GLY A 50 27.21 3.13 -6.62
N PRO A 51 27.86 2.61 -5.57
CA PRO A 51 27.15 2.10 -4.40
C PRO A 51 26.33 3.21 -3.75
N ILE A 52 25.11 2.87 -3.32
CA ILE A 52 24.21 3.79 -2.62
C ILE A 52 23.80 3.18 -1.28
N LYS A 53 23.39 4.01 -0.33
CA LYS A 53 22.72 3.56 0.90
C LYS A 53 21.31 4.10 0.97
N VAL A 54 20.31 3.23 1.01
CA VAL A 54 18.90 3.61 1.22
C VAL A 54 18.69 3.88 2.70
N LEU A 55 18.45 5.15 3.04
CA LEU A 55 18.31 5.57 4.45
C LEU A 55 16.88 5.33 4.93
N TRP A 56 15.91 5.90 4.24
CA TRP A 56 14.50 5.77 4.58
C TRP A 56 13.59 5.91 3.37
N ILE A 57 12.38 5.37 3.53
CA ILE A 57 11.29 5.46 2.56
C ILE A 57 10.05 6.00 3.26
N ARG A 58 9.27 6.82 2.55
CA ARG A 58 7.93 7.22 2.99
C ARG A 58 7.01 7.40 1.79
N LEU A 59 5.71 7.30 2.01
CA LEU A 59 4.72 7.61 1.00
C LEU A 59 4.17 9.02 1.22
N ARG A 60 3.97 9.75 0.13
CA ARG A 60 3.14 10.95 0.10
C ARG A 60 1.76 10.55 -0.41
N THR A 61 0.73 10.91 0.35
CA THR A 61 -0.66 10.63 0.01
C THR A 61 -1.48 11.92 0.06
N PRO A 62 -2.71 11.94 -0.48
CA PRO A 62 -3.59 13.11 -0.40
C PRO A 62 -3.98 13.47 1.04
N TRP A 63 -3.83 12.52 1.96
CA TRP A 63 -4.21 12.66 3.38
C TRP A 63 -3.03 12.95 4.30
N GLY A 64 -1.82 13.11 3.74
CA GLY A 64 -0.60 13.33 4.49
C GLY A 64 0.53 12.37 4.10
N SER A 65 1.64 12.47 4.82
CA SER A 65 2.77 11.56 4.63
C SER A 65 2.74 10.43 5.65
N THR A 66 3.10 9.22 5.22
CA THR A 66 3.29 8.11 6.17
C THR A 66 4.47 8.40 7.10
N PRO A 67 4.54 7.73 8.26
CA PRO A 67 5.78 7.67 9.03
C PRO A 67 6.95 7.22 8.16
N LEU A 68 8.14 7.67 8.53
CA LEU A 68 9.38 7.23 7.89
C LEU A 68 9.59 5.75 8.19
N LYS A 69 9.85 4.96 7.15
CA LYS A 69 10.35 3.60 7.26
C LYS A 69 11.86 3.65 7.09
N GLU A 70 12.58 3.50 8.19
CA GLU A 70 14.04 3.33 8.15
C GLU A 70 14.38 1.98 7.50
N VAL A 71 15.36 2.01 6.61
CA VAL A 71 15.84 0.85 5.86
C VAL A 71 17.32 0.61 6.20
N ASP A 72 18.12 1.67 6.13
CA ASP A 72 19.56 1.69 6.40
C ASP A 72 20.36 0.59 5.68
N LEU A 73 20.08 0.38 4.39
CA LEU A 73 20.66 -0.71 3.58
C LEU A 73 21.59 -0.16 2.48
N GLU A 74 22.80 -0.71 2.39
CA GLU A 74 23.72 -0.44 1.29
C GLU A 74 23.40 -1.34 0.09
N MET A 75 23.31 -0.73 -1.09
CA MET A 75 22.98 -1.36 -2.36
C MET A 75 24.16 -1.18 -3.34
N PRO A 76 24.87 -2.25 -3.67
CA PRO A 76 25.88 -2.23 -4.75
C PRO A 76 25.27 -1.86 -6.11
N PRO A 77 26.09 -1.43 -7.08
CA PRO A 77 25.64 -1.21 -8.46
C PRO A 77 24.99 -2.47 -9.05
N GLY A 78 23.93 -2.30 -9.82
CA GLY A 78 23.20 -3.39 -10.48
C GLY A 78 22.28 -4.22 -9.56
N THR A 79 22.01 -3.73 -8.35
CA THR A 79 21.14 -4.42 -7.38
C THR A 79 19.77 -3.76 -7.27
N ASN A 80 18.78 -4.54 -6.84
CA ASN A 80 17.40 -4.10 -6.66
C ASN A 80 16.94 -4.34 -5.23
N LEU A 81 16.09 -3.45 -4.71
CA LEU A 81 15.42 -3.57 -3.43
C LEU A 81 13.91 -3.44 -3.63
N SER A 82 13.15 -4.32 -2.98
CA SER A 82 11.70 -4.22 -2.86
C SER A 82 11.33 -4.08 -1.38
N GLN A 83 10.68 -2.98 -1.02
CA GLN A 83 10.25 -2.72 0.34
C GLN A 83 8.73 -2.58 0.44
N GLU A 84 8.12 -3.45 1.24
CA GLU A 84 6.71 -3.34 1.58
C GLU A 84 6.48 -2.24 2.64
N ILE A 85 5.43 -1.44 2.41
CA ILE A 85 4.98 -0.38 3.30
C ILE A 85 3.49 -0.59 3.57
N SER A 86 3.16 -0.83 4.84
CA SER A 86 1.76 -0.88 5.27
C SER A 86 1.17 0.53 5.29
N LEU A 87 0.14 0.75 4.48
CA LEU A 87 -0.57 2.00 4.36
C LEU A 87 -2.00 1.80 4.87
N ARG A 88 -2.43 2.60 5.86
CA ARG A 88 -3.84 2.64 6.27
C ARG A 88 -4.55 3.79 5.56
N ILE A 89 -5.57 3.46 4.78
CA ILE A 89 -6.42 4.46 4.15
C ILE A 89 -7.34 5.07 5.23
N PRO A 90 -7.40 6.40 5.38
CA PRO A 90 -8.24 7.02 6.39
C PRO A 90 -9.72 6.64 6.20
N LEU A 91 -10.43 6.42 7.30
CA LEU A 91 -11.88 6.14 7.27
C LEU A 91 -12.67 7.29 6.62
N GLY A 92 -12.21 8.53 6.81
CA GLY A 92 -12.80 9.73 6.21
C GLY A 92 -12.33 10.04 4.79
N ALA A 93 -11.55 9.15 4.15
CA ALA A 93 -11.14 9.34 2.76
C ALA A 93 -12.38 9.42 1.85
N LYS A 94 -12.36 10.36 0.91
CA LYS A 94 -13.41 10.48 -0.11
C LYS A 94 -13.45 9.18 -0.92
N ALA A 95 -14.63 8.58 -1.02
CA ALA A 95 -14.85 7.33 -1.76
C ALA A 95 -16.28 7.29 -2.32
N PRO A 96 -16.49 6.85 -3.59
CA PRO A 96 -15.46 6.42 -4.54
C PRO A 96 -14.66 7.60 -5.12
N ALA A 97 -13.34 7.50 -5.17
CA ALA A 97 -12.46 8.50 -5.78
C ALA A 97 -11.07 7.94 -6.09
N PHE A 98 -10.37 8.51 -7.07
CA PHE A 98 -8.95 8.27 -7.24
C PHE A 98 -8.14 9.07 -6.22
N ALA A 99 -7.16 8.41 -5.60
CA ALA A 99 -6.14 9.02 -4.77
C ALA A 99 -4.80 8.95 -5.48
N ASN A 100 -4.05 10.05 -5.46
CA ASN A 100 -2.74 10.16 -6.07
C ASN A 100 -1.64 10.01 -5.00
N LEU A 101 -0.73 9.07 -5.19
CA LEU A 101 0.32 8.70 -4.24
C LEU A 101 1.67 8.61 -4.94
N LYS A 102 2.74 8.90 -4.20
CA LYS A 102 4.11 8.64 -4.63
C LYS A 102 5.01 8.20 -3.49
N ALA A 103 6.06 7.47 -3.83
CA ALA A 103 7.13 7.14 -2.91
C ALA A 103 8.16 8.28 -2.88
N ILE A 104 8.68 8.57 -1.70
CA ILE A 104 9.81 9.47 -1.49
C ILE A 104 10.87 8.67 -0.76
N VAL A 105 12.04 8.57 -1.36
CA VAL A 105 13.18 7.83 -0.83
C VAL A 105 14.33 8.78 -0.59
N ARG A 106 14.99 8.64 0.56
CA ARG A 106 16.28 9.28 0.81
C ARG A 106 17.37 8.24 0.69
N ILE A 107 18.33 8.54 -0.16
CA ILE A 107 19.55 7.76 -0.33
C ILE A 107 20.77 8.60 0.04
N TYR A 108 21.87 7.91 0.32
CA TYR A 108 23.21 8.47 0.39
C TYR A 108 24.02 7.90 -0.76
N ASP A 109 24.53 8.76 -1.63
CA ASP A 109 25.50 8.39 -2.66
C ASP A 109 26.87 8.23 -1.99
N VAL A 110 27.43 7.02 -2.05
CA VAL A 110 28.68 6.70 -1.36
C VAL A 110 29.89 7.28 -2.10
N VAL A 111 29.79 7.47 -3.42
CA VAL A 111 30.88 7.98 -4.26
C VAL A 111 31.00 9.49 -4.10
N GLU A 112 29.87 10.19 -4.25
CA GLU A 112 29.81 11.65 -4.16
C GLU A 112 29.74 12.13 -2.70
N GLY A 113 29.42 11.23 -1.76
CA GLY A 113 29.37 11.54 -0.34
C GLY A 113 28.21 12.45 0.05
N GLU A 114 27.10 12.40 -0.69
CA GLU A 114 25.96 13.30 -0.53
C GLU A 114 24.63 12.57 -0.31
N GLN A 115 23.66 13.26 0.28
CA GLN A 115 22.30 12.74 0.47
C GLN A 115 21.35 13.25 -0.60
N ILE A 116 20.72 12.34 -1.33
CA ILE A 116 19.82 12.63 -2.44
C ILE A 116 18.40 12.20 -2.07
N THR A 117 17.42 13.04 -2.39
CA THR A 117 15.99 12.67 -2.33
C THR A 117 15.50 12.37 -3.73
N LEU A 118 14.91 11.20 -3.87
CA LEU A 118 14.30 10.73 -5.09
C LEU A 118 12.81 10.52 -4.86
N GLU A 119 12.01 10.76 -5.90
CA GLU A 119 10.57 10.59 -5.88
C GLU A 119 10.16 9.66 -7.02
N SER A 120 9.22 8.75 -6.76
CA SER A 120 8.62 7.96 -7.83
C SER A 120 7.69 8.83 -8.68
N GLU A 121 7.31 8.29 -9.84
CA GLU A 121 6.11 8.73 -10.56
C GLU A 121 4.87 8.71 -9.64
N ASP A 122 3.91 9.58 -9.97
CA ASP A 122 2.64 9.67 -9.25
C ASP A 122 1.68 8.56 -9.70
N ILE A 123 1.19 7.76 -8.75
CA ILE A 123 0.27 6.65 -8.99
C ILE A 123 -1.12 6.97 -8.52
N ASN A 124 -2.10 6.67 -9.38
CA ASN A 124 -3.51 6.78 -9.04
C ASN A 124 -4.07 5.43 -8.63
N VAL A 125 -4.67 5.37 -7.44
CA VAL A 125 -5.38 4.20 -6.93
C VAL A 125 -6.85 4.52 -6.72
N LEU A 126 -7.73 3.58 -7.05
CA LEU A 126 -9.16 3.73 -6.78
C LEU A 126 -9.44 3.45 -5.30
N VAL A 127 -9.94 4.45 -4.58
CA VAL A 127 -10.41 4.31 -3.21
C VAL A 127 -11.92 4.09 -3.21
N GLU A 128 -12.37 2.99 -2.63
CA GLU A 128 -13.78 2.67 -2.47
C GLU A 128 -14.22 2.58 -1.01
N LYS A 129 -15.54 2.56 -0.78
CA LYS A 129 -16.11 2.20 0.51
C LYS A 129 -16.24 0.69 0.56
N ALA A 130 -15.84 0.10 1.69
CA ALA A 130 -16.17 -1.28 1.95
C ALA A 130 -17.69 -1.39 2.21
N ASP A 131 -18.31 -2.45 1.71
CA ASP A 131 -19.71 -2.79 1.96
C ASP A 131 -19.80 -4.25 2.44
N PRO A 132 -19.26 -4.55 3.64
CA PRO A 132 -19.26 -5.91 4.14
C PRO A 132 -20.69 -6.35 4.47
N LYS A 133 -21.03 -7.59 4.11
CA LYS A 133 -22.35 -8.17 4.41
C LYS A 133 -22.24 -9.12 5.58
N VAL A 134 -23.12 -8.95 6.55
CA VAL A 134 -23.21 -9.83 7.72
C VAL A 134 -24.48 -10.66 7.61
N SER A 135 -24.32 -11.97 7.56
CA SER A 135 -25.42 -12.93 7.64
C SER A 135 -25.41 -13.57 9.02
N LEU A 136 -26.57 -13.55 9.68
CA LEU A 136 -26.78 -14.19 10.98
C LEU A 136 -27.78 -15.32 10.79
N GLU A 137 -27.37 -16.54 11.14
CA GLU A 137 -28.28 -17.67 11.22
C GLU A 137 -28.53 -18.00 12.69
N VAL A 138 -29.80 -17.98 13.05
CA VAL A 138 -30.26 -18.30 14.40
C VAL A 138 -31.10 -19.56 14.31
N ASN A 139 -30.61 -20.63 14.90
CA ASN A 139 -31.27 -21.92 14.87
C ASN A 139 -31.63 -22.34 16.29
N THR A 140 -32.88 -22.74 16.48
CA THR A 140 -33.33 -23.42 17.68
C THR A 140 -33.40 -24.91 17.38
N ASN A 141 -32.87 -25.75 18.27
CA ASN A 141 -33.05 -27.20 18.17
C ASN A 141 -34.52 -27.67 18.32
N LYS A 142 -35.47 -26.72 18.48
CA LYS A 142 -36.90 -26.93 18.64
C LYS A 142 -37.69 -26.13 17.59
N ARG A 143 -38.75 -26.72 17.05
CA ARG A 143 -39.72 -26.01 16.17
C ARG A 143 -40.75 -25.19 16.94
N ASN A 144 -41.02 -25.55 18.20
CA ASN A 144 -41.99 -24.89 19.06
C ASN A 144 -41.30 -24.45 20.35
N LEU A 145 -41.55 -23.21 20.77
CA LEU A 145 -41.05 -22.66 22.03
C LEU A 145 -42.16 -22.77 23.08
N THR A 146 -41.91 -23.57 24.12
CA THR A 146 -42.82 -23.69 25.26
C THR A 146 -42.41 -22.68 26.33
N PRO A 147 -43.35 -21.90 26.91
CA PRO A 147 -43.03 -21.02 28.02
C PRO A 147 -42.36 -21.79 29.16
N SER A 148 -41.30 -21.21 29.74
CA SER A 148 -40.56 -21.75 30.91
C SER A 148 -39.70 -22.99 30.65
N GLU A 149 -39.57 -23.46 29.40
CA GLU A 149 -38.65 -24.54 29.07
C GLU A 149 -37.32 -23.96 28.53
N PRO A 150 -36.16 -24.32 29.10
CA PRO A 150 -34.88 -23.93 28.53
C PRO A 150 -34.70 -24.55 27.14
N PHE A 151 -34.02 -23.83 26.26
CA PHE A 151 -33.64 -24.33 24.94
C PHE A 151 -32.27 -23.77 24.56
N GLU A 152 -31.60 -24.47 23.65
CA GLU A 152 -30.33 -24.03 23.08
C GLU A 152 -30.59 -23.24 21.81
N LEU A 153 -29.91 -22.10 21.71
CA LEU A 153 -29.94 -21.23 20.55
C LEU A 153 -28.54 -21.26 19.92
N LEU A 154 -28.43 -21.89 18.75
CA LEU A 154 -27.20 -21.88 17.98
C LEU A 154 -27.19 -20.61 17.14
N ILE A 155 -26.14 -19.80 17.30
CA ILE A 155 -25.92 -18.60 16.49
C ILE A 155 -24.65 -18.84 15.68
N SER A 156 -24.77 -18.76 14.36
CA SER A 156 -23.63 -18.66 13.46
C SER A 156 -23.69 -17.32 12.71
N TYR A 157 -22.52 -16.75 12.44
CA TYR A 157 -22.41 -15.53 11.65
C TYR A 157 -21.35 -15.68 10.57
N THR A 158 -21.62 -15.07 9.43
CA THR A 158 -20.68 -15.00 8.30
C THR A 158 -20.57 -13.56 7.87
N ILE A 159 -19.34 -13.09 7.65
CA ILE A 159 -19.07 -11.76 7.10
C ILE A 159 -18.43 -11.96 5.73
N THR A 160 -19.08 -11.47 4.68
CA THR A 160 -18.56 -11.50 3.31
C THR A 160 -18.17 -10.10 2.85
N ASP A 161 -17.39 -10.02 1.77
CA ASP A 161 -16.99 -8.76 1.13
C ASP A 161 -16.24 -7.80 2.06
N PHE A 162 -15.59 -8.34 3.10
CA PHE A 162 -14.77 -7.59 4.04
C PHE A 162 -13.33 -7.48 3.50
N PRO A 163 -12.81 -6.26 3.26
CA PRO A 163 -11.46 -6.10 2.74
C PRO A 163 -10.36 -6.42 3.76
N GLY A 164 -9.24 -6.96 3.28
CA GLY A 164 -8.02 -7.17 4.06
C GLY A 164 -8.08 -8.36 5.03
N GLU A 165 -7.09 -8.45 5.90
CA GLU A 165 -6.94 -9.53 6.89
C GLU A 165 -7.46 -9.15 8.28
N GLU A 166 -8.11 -7.98 8.41
CA GLU A 166 -8.70 -7.59 9.68
C GLU A 166 -9.87 -8.53 10.02
N ASN A 167 -9.94 -9.00 11.26
CA ASN A 167 -10.99 -9.92 11.71
C ASN A 167 -12.05 -9.15 12.51
N PRO A 168 -13.18 -8.76 11.89
CA PRO A 168 -14.25 -8.11 12.63
C PRO A 168 -14.79 -9.03 13.73
N THR A 169 -15.04 -8.46 14.90
CA THR A 169 -15.62 -9.19 16.04
C THR A 169 -17.13 -8.93 16.10
N LEU A 170 -17.91 -9.97 16.38
CA LEU A 170 -19.34 -9.86 16.63
C LEU A 170 -19.57 -9.70 18.14
N LYS A 171 -20.27 -8.64 18.55
CA LYS A 171 -20.76 -8.48 19.93
C LYS A 171 -22.24 -8.84 19.99
N LEU A 172 -22.57 -9.87 20.77
CA LEU A 172 -23.95 -10.30 21.02
C LEU A 172 -24.47 -9.67 22.31
N VAL A 173 -25.70 -9.15 22.27
CA VAL A 173 -26.37 -8.52 23.43
C VAL A 173 -27.80 -9.04 23.49
N ILE A 174 -28.20 -9.62 24.62
CA ILE A 174 -29.57 -10.07 24.88
C ILE A 174 -30.16 -9.20 25.99
N ASN A 175 -31.26 -8.50 25.72
CA ASN A 175 -31.94 -7.63 26.69
C ASN A 175 -31.02 -6.59 27.35
N GLY A 176 -30.04 -6.07 26.59
CA GLY A 176 -29.05 -5.11 27.10
C GLY A 176 -27.87 -5.74 27.87
N ILE A 177 -27.88 -7.07 28.06
CA ILE A 177 -26.80 -7.81 28.73
C ILE A 177 -25.87 -8.40 27.65
N PRO A 178 -24.58 -8.03 27.63
CA PRO A 178 -23.62 -8.67 26.75
C PRO A 178 -23.45 -10.15 27.14
N LEU A 179 -23.44 -11.01 26.12
CA LEU A 179 -23.10 -12.43 26.27
C LEU A 179 -21.58 -12.63 26.28
#